data_AF-A0A1B0ANI7-F1
#
_entry.id   AF-A0A1B0ANI7-F1
#
_cell.length_a   1.000
_cell.length_b   1.000
_cell.length_c   1.000
_cell.angle_alpha   90.00
_cell.angle_beta   90.00
_cell.angle_gamma   90.00
#
_symmetry.space_group_name_H-M   'P 1'
#
loop_
_entity.id
_entity.type
_entity.pdbx_description
1 polymer ?
#
loop_
_entity_poly.entity_id
_entity_poly.type
_entity_poly.pdbx_seq_one_letter_code
_entity_poly.pdbx_strand_id
1 'polypeptide(L)'
;MSSLASYSFCVMCMHNFKYVDSVCSIRCGHIFHENCIQTLRITIECKIVMKLFLNFDGNKMEGIKQWLIQLQKIEKSIIQLREQRTVIKI
;
A
#
# COMPACT_ATOMS: atom_id res chain seq x y z
N MET A 1 -10.36 -19.50 -7.25
CA MET A 1 -10.31 -18.06 -7.55
C MET A 1 -10.72 -17.31 -6.29
N SER A 2 -9.77 -16.99 -5.42
CA SER A 2 -10.03 -16.23 -4.20
C SER A 2 -9.68 -14.77 -4.48
N SER A 3 -10.70 -13.96 -4.77
CA SER A 3 -10.52 -12.52 -4.96
C SER A 3 -10.11 -11.90 -3.62
N LEU A 4 -8.82 -11.58 -3.46
CA LEU A 4 -8.39 -10.53 -2.55
C LEU A 4 -8.96 -9.22 -3.09
N ALA A 5 -10.24 -8.96 -2.84
CA ALA A 5 -10.80 -7.63 -3.00
C ALA A 5 -10.11 -6.78 -1.93
N SER A 6 -9.03 -6.11 -2.32
CA SER A 6 -8.50 -4.97 -1.61
C SER A 6 -9.64 -3.97 -1.48
N TYR A 7 -10.32 -3.95 -0.34
CA TYR A 7 -11.39 -2.99 -0.02
C TYR A 7 -10.79 -1.59 0.08
N SER A 8 -10.49 -0.99 -1.07
CA SER A 8 -10.01 0.38 -1.22
C SER A 8 -11.18 1.37 -1.31
N PHE A 9 -12.35 1.04 -0.77
CA PHE A 9 -13.52 1.90 -0.78
C PHE A 9 -14.30 1.84 0.55
N CYS A 10 -14.95 2.95 0.87
CA CYS A 10 -15.80 3.08 2.05
C CYS A 10 -17.17 2.47 1.74
N VAL A 11 -17.55 1.40 2.45
CA VAL A 11 -18.84 0.70 2.22
C VAL A 11 -20.08 1.53 2.59
N MET A 12 -19.92 2.65 3.30
CA MET A 12 -21.03 3.54 3.65
C MET A 12 -21.44 4.47 2.50
N CYS A 13 -20.47 4.99 1.77
CA CYS A 13 -20.73 5.89 0.63
C CYS A 13 -20.43 5.23 -0.73
N MET A 14 -19.89 4.01 -0.73
CA MET A 14 -19.44 3.26 -1.91
C MET A 14 -18.39 3.99 -2.76
N HIS A 15 -17.66 4.95 -2.19
CA HIS A 15 -16.57 5.67 -2.86
C HIS A 15 -15.20 5.13 -2.46
N ASN A 16 -14.27 5.10 -3.42
CA ASN A 16 -12.87 4.77 -3.19
C ASN A 16 -12.19 5.77 -2.22
N PHE A 17 -11.30 5.27 -1.37
CA PHE A 17 -10.44 6.12 -0.56
C PHE A 17 -9.43 6.87 -1.43
N LYS A 18 -9.25 8.15 -1.17
CA LYS A 18 -8.22 9.00 -1.78
C LYS A 18 -7.14 9.32 -0.76
N TYR A 19 -5.95 9.69 -1.23
CA TYR A 19 -4.82 10.09 -0.38
C TYR A 19 -5.15 11.23 0.60
N VAL A 20 -6.03 12.14 0.17
CA VAL A 20 -6.44 13.32 0.95
C VAL A 20 -7.58 13.04 1.92
N ASP A 21 -8.12 11.81 1.91
CA ASP A 21 -9.28 11.47 2.72
C ASP A 21 -8.87 11.20 4.17
N SER A 22 -9.53 11.87 5.11
CA SER A 22 -9.50 11.47 6.51
C SER A 22 -10.32 10.20 6.69
N VAL A 23 -9.71 9.15 7.23
CA VAL A 23 -10.35 7.85 7.45
C VAL A 23 -10.29 7.42 8.91
N CYS A 24 -11.22 6.55 9.27
CA CYS A 24 -11.31 5.97 10.60
C CYS A 24 -11.48 4.46 10.48
N SER A 25 -10.86 3.72 11.38
CA SER A 25 -11.06 2.28 11.51
C SER A 25 -11.82 1.96 12.78
N ILE A 26 -12.67 0.93 12.70
CA ILE A 26 -13.33 0.33 13.87
C ILE A 26 -12.60 -0.94 14.30
N ARG A 27 -12.92 -1.44 15.50
CA ARG A 27 -12.25 -2.61 16.10
C ARG A 27 -12.15 -3.84 15.21
N CYS A 28 -13.14 -4.10 14.36
CA CYS A 28 -13.12 -5.25 13.45
C CYS A 28 -12.27 -5.01 12.18
N GLY A 29 -11.53 -3.90 12.10
CA GLY A 29 -10.57 -3.61 11.03
C GLY A 29 -11.19 -2.94 9.79
N HIS A 30 -12.51 -2.77 9.72
CA HIS A 30 -13.13 -2.03 8.62
C HIS A 30 -12.75 -0.53 8.68
N ILE A 31 -12.56 0.07 7.50
CA ILE A 31 -12.15 1.46 7.32
C ILE A 31 -13.30 2.23 6.66
N PHE A 32 -13.51 3.47 7.07
CA PHE A 32 -14.55 4.37 6.58
C PHE A 32 -14.00 5.79 6.46
N HIS A 33 -14.62 6.63 5.62
CA HIS A 33 -14.40 8.07 5.70
C HIS A 33 -14.82 8.61 7.06
N GLU A 34 -14.08 9.58 7.60
CA GLU A 34 -14.37 10.20 8.90
C GLU A 34 -15.83 10.71 8.98
N ASN A 35 -16.32 11.34 7.91
CA ASN A 35 -17.71 11.81 7.87
C ASN A 35 -18.72 10.65 7.78
N CYS A 36 -18.36 9.53 7.14
CA CYS A 36 -19.25 8.37 7.02
C CYS A 36 -19.39 7.62 8.35
N ILE A 37 -18.34 7.54 9.15
CA ILE A 37 -18.38 6.86 10.45
C ILE A 37 -19.13 7.67 11.52
N GLN A 38 -19.16 9.00 11.40
CA GLN A 38 -19.97 9.83 12.29
C GLN A 38 -21.47 9.48 12.16
N THR A 39 -21.94 9.21 10.94
CA THR A 39 -23.29 8.71 10.69
C THR A 39 -23.51 7.30 11.27
N LEU A 40 -22.49 6.45 11.26
CA LEU A 40 -22.56 5.08 11.79
C LEU A 40 -22.66 5.01 13.32
N ARG A 41 -22.06 5.97 14.04
CA ARG A 41 -22.16 6.05 15.52
C ARG A 41 -23.60 6.18 16.02
N ILE A 42 -24.53 6.57 15.15
CA ILE A 42 -25.95 6.71 15.47
C ILE A 42 -26.66 5.35 15.40
N THR A 43 -26.15 4.39 14.63
CA THR A 43 -26.83 3.11 14.31
C THR A 43 -26.14 1.86 14.81
N ILE A 44 -24.83 1.89 15.11
CA ILE A 44 -24.08 0.70 15.53
C ILE A 44 -23.34 0.98 16.84
N GLU A 45 -23.51 0.11 17.84
CA GLU A 45 -22.83 0.17 19.15
C GLU A 45 -21.31 -0.11 19.10
N CYS A 46 -20.62 0.25 18.01
CA CYS A 46 -19.18 0.07 17.91
C CYS A 46 -18.48 1.24 18.63
N LYS A 47 -18.33 1.12 19.95
CA LYS A 47 -17.91 2.19 20.87
C LYS A 47 -16.44 2.64 20.74
N ILE A 48 -15.63 2.04 19.86
CA ILE A 48 -14.19 2.38 19.74
C ILE A 48 -13.83 2.60 18.29
N VAL A 49 -13.51 3.87 17.98
CA VAL A 49 -13.08 4.35 16.66
C VAL A 49 -11.65 4.85 16.79
N MET A 50 -10.75 4.32 15.97
CA MET A 50 -9.37 4.80 15.87
C MET A 50 -9.23 5.63 14.60
N LYS A 51 -8.82 6.89 14.74
CA LYS A 51 -8.53 7.75 13.60
C LYS A 51 -7.19 7.31 13.00
N LEU A 52 -7.20 6.91 11.73
CA LEU A 52 -6.01 6.47 11.02
C LEU A 52 -5.68 7.49 9.95
N PHE A 53 -4.43 7.97 9.94
CA PHE A 53 -3.88 8.68 8.79
C PHE A 53 -3.27 7.64 7.86
N LEU A 54 -4.04 7.21 6.86
CA LEU A 54 -3.55 6.26 5.86
C LEU A 54 -2.90 7.04 4.72
N ASN A 55 -1.57 7.02 4.66
CA ASN A 55 -0.84 7.46 3.48
C ASN A 55 -0.93 6.36 2.41
N PHE A 56 -1.94 6.47 1.55
CA PHE A 56 -2.00 5.66 0.34
C PHE A 56 -1.04 6.27 -0.69
N ASP A 57 0.26 6.01 -0.55
CA ASP A 57 1.23 6.38 -1.59
C ASP A 57 0.81 5.71 -2.90
N GLY A 58 0.16 6.48 -3.77
CA GLY A 58 -0.29 6.04 -5.11
C GLY A 58 0.87 5.66 -6.02
N ASN A 59 2.10 5.80 -5.56
CA ASN A 59 3.31 5.59 -6.32
C ASN A 59 4.00 4.24 -6.05
N LYS A 60 3.29 3.24 -5.50
CA LYS A 60 3.81 1.86 -5.33
C LYS A 60 4.44 1.33 -6.62
N MET A 61 3.87 1.65 -7.79
CA MET A 61 4.40 1.22 -9.08
C MET A 61 5.73 1.89 -9.43
N GLU A 62 5.94 3.15 -9.06
CA GLU A 62 7.22 3.84 -9.29
C GLU A 62 8.31 3.30 -8.36
N GLY A 63 7.98 3.04 -7.09
CA GLY A 63 8.91 2.38 -6.17
C GLY A 63 9.34 0.99 -6.66
N ILE A 64 8.40 0.20 -7.18
CA ILE A 64 8.68 -1.12 -7.77
C ILE A 64 9.57 -0.98 -9.03
N LYS A 65 9.30 -0.01 -9.92
CA LYS A 65 10.12 0.24 -11.11
C LYS A 65 11.54 0.64 -10.75
N GLN A 66 11.72 1.55 -9.80
CA GLN A 66 13.03 1.98 -9.35
C GLN A 66 13.83 0.82 -8.74
N TRP A 67 13.16 -0.03 -7.98
CA TRP A 67 13.77 -1.21 -7.40
C TRP A 67 14.18 -2.25 -8.46
N LEU A 68 13.36 -2.47 -9.49
CA LEU A 68 13.70 -3.30 -10.65
C LEU A 68 14.95 -2.80 -11.39
N ILE A 69 15.05 -1.49 -11.61
CA ILE A 69 16.23 -0.87 -12.25
C ILE A 69 17.49 -1.08 -11.42
N GLN A 70 17.38 -0.95 -10.08
CA GLN A 70 18.49 -1.19 -9.16
C GLN A 70 18.98 -2.65 -9.24
N LEU A 71 18.07 -3.63 -9.24
CA LEU A 71 18.43 -5.04 -9.35
C LEU A 71 19.17 -5.35 -10.65
N GLN A 72 18.69 -4.83 -11.79
CA GLN A 72 19.35 -5.02 -13.08
C GLN A 72 20.76 -4.41 -13.12
N LYS A 73 20.97 -3.27 -12.47
CA LYS A 73 22.31 -2.66 -12.36
C LYS A 73 23.25 -3.55 -11.55
N ILE A 74 22.80 -4.06 -10.42
CA ILE A 74 23.60 -4.96 -9.56
C ILE A 74 23.97 -6.24 -10.31
N GLU A 75 23.02 -6.86 -11.03
CA GLU A 75 23.30 -8.05 -11.84
C GLU A 75 24.39 -7.81 -12.89
N LYS A 76 24.31 -6.70 -13.63
CA LYS A 76 25.34 -6.32 -14.61
C LYS A 76 26.70 -6.12 -13.96
N SER A 77 26.76 -5.44 -12.82
CA SER A 77 28.01 -5.25 -12.09
C SER A 77 28.61 -6.57 -11.60
N ILE A 78 27.77 -7.52 -11.15
CA ILE A 78 28.23 -8.86 -10.75
C ILE A 78 28.80 -9.62 -11.95
N ILE A 79 28.15 -9.58 -13.11
CA ILE A 79 28.62 -10.23 -14.33
C ILE A 79 29.98 -9.65 -14.75
N GLN A 80 30.10 -8.32 -14.82
CA GLN A 80 31.36 -7.64 -15.14
C GLN A 80 32.50 -8.01 -14.19
N LEU A 81 32.24 -8.05 -12.88
CA LEU A 81 33.24 -8.44 -11.89
C LEU A 81 33.65 -9.92 -12.03
N ARG A 82 32.74 -10.80 -12.43
CA ARG A 82 33.06 -12.21 -12.73
C ARG A 82 33.95 -12.32 -13.96
N GLU A 83 33.65 -11.58 -15.02
CA GLU A 83 34.46 -11.54 -16.25
C GLU A 83 35.88 -11.01 -15.97
N GLN A 84 36.01 -9.94 -15.19
CA GLN A 84 37.32 -9.40 -14.79
C GLN A 84 38.12 -10.40 -13.95
N ARG A 85 37.48 -11.16 -13.05
CA ARG A 85 38.16 -12.24 -12.29
C ARG A 85 38.58 -13.43 -13.15
N THR A 86 37.90 -13.70 -14.26
CA THR A 86 38.32 -14.75 -15.20
C THR A 86 39.53 -14.34 -16.05
N VAL A 87 39.75 -13.04 -16.27
CA VAL A 87 40.90 -12.52 -17.03
C VAL A 87 42.18 -12.48 -16.18
N ILE A 88 42.07 -12.30 -14.86
CA ILE A 88 43.24 -12.18 -13.95
C ILE A 88 43.78 -13.58 -13.49
N LYS A 89 43.18 -14.69 -13.92
CA LYS A 89 43.54 -16.06 -13.50
C LYS A 89 44.48 -16.83 -14.47
N ILE A 90 45.22 -16.14 -15.35
CA ILE A 90 46.24 -16.76 -16.22
C ILE A 90 47.62 -16.26 -15.82
#